data_AF-A0A919XW63-F1
#
_entry.id   AF-A0A919XW63-F1
#
_cell.length_a   1.000
_cell.length_b   1.000
_cell.length_c   1.000
_cell.angle_alpha   90.00
_cell.angle_beta   90.00
_cell.angle_gamma   90.00
#
_symmetry.space_group_name_H-M   'P 1'
#
loop_
_entity.id
_entity.type
_entity.pdbx_description
1 polymer ?
#
loop_
_entity_poly.entity_id
_entity_poly.type
_entity_poly.pdbx_seq_one_letter_code
_entity_poly.pdbx_strand_id
1 'polypeptide(L)'
;MLLDDNRKLSASGPDYKRMSGDELADFFRGIRRRHHGEHIVFLCVGTDRSSGDALGPLVGSRLMELGFKYVIGTMPNPCDAANLERLILDIPPDSIIIAIDACLGATASVGSFLVSEQPLHPARSVGTKLPAVGNYSVAAVVNVNSPKPYWTLQMTSLYLVMQMAEQIALAAAEGFQRG
;
A
#
# COMPACT_ATOMS: atom_id res chain seq x y z
N MET A 1 0.20 -1.35 -9.63
CA MET A 1 -1.06 -1.81 -10.25
C MET A 1 -1.56 -0.75 -11.25
N LEU A 2 -2.17 -1.12 -12.39
CA LEU A 2 -2.80 -0.17 -13.33
C LEU A 2 -4.32 -0.34 -13.25
N LEU A 3 -5.06 0.76 -13.10
CA LEU A 3 -6.51 0.77 -13.01
C LEU A 3 -7.10 1.67 -14.09
N ASP A 4 -7.96 1.10 -14.93
CA ASP A 4 -8.71 1.83 -15.97
C ASP A 4 -10.10 2.24 -15.47
N ASP A 5 -10.54 3.42 -15.92
CA ASP A 5 -11.73 4.18 -15.50
C ASP A 5 -13.09 3.50 -15.65
N ASN A 6 -13.16 2.31 -16.27
CA ASN A 6 -14.43 1.73 -16.72
C ASN A 6 -14.67 0.27 -16.31
N ARG A 7 -13.97 -0.23 -15.29
CA ARG A 7 -14.39 -1.48 -14.64
C ARG A 7 -15.37 -1.16 -13.52
N LYS A 8 -16.65 -1.48 -13.79
CA LYS A 8 -17.57 -1.93 -12.75
C LYS A 8 -16.81 -2.89 -11.83
N LEU A 9 -16.93 -2.68 -10.53
CA LEU A 9 -16.43 -3.62 -9.54
C LEU A 9 -17.07 -5.01 -9.82
N SER A 10 -16.21 -6.02 -9.92
CA SER A 10 -16.43 -7.45 -10.28
C SER A 10 -16.69 -7.77 -11.77
N ALA A 11 -16.05 -8.80 -12.36
CA ALA A 11 -16.39 -10.21 -12.10
C ALA A 11 -15.20 -11.18 -11.83
N SER A 12 -13.96 -10.71 -11.67
CA SER A 12 -12.83 -11.59 -11.29
C SER A 12 -11.59 -10.83 -10.76
N GLY A 13 -11.80 -9.66 -10.15
CA GLY A 13 -10.74 -8.85 -9.54
C GLY A 13 -11.09 -8.51 -8.10
N PRO A 14 -10.11 -8.08 -7.27
CA PRO A 14 -10.37 -7.72 -5.88
C PRO A 14 -11.38 -6.57 -5.81
N ASP A 15 -12.26 -6.61 -4.81
CA ASP A 15 -13.24 -5.55 -4.55
C ASP A 15 -12.51 -4.39 -3.85
N TYR A 16 -12.17 -3.34 -4.61
CA TYR A 16 -11.47 -2.16 -4.10
C TYR A 16 -12.46 -1.04 -3.81
N LYS A 17 -12.48 -0.57 -2.57
CA LYS A 17 -13.21 0.62 -2.17
C LYS A 17 -12.29 1.84 -2.24
N ARG A 18 -12.74 2.89 -2.93
CA ARG A 18 -12.05 4.19 -2.92
C ARG A 18 -12.34 4.93 -1.62
N MET A 19 -11.31 5.54 -1.04
CA MET A 19 -11.36 6.33 0.19
C MET A 19 -10.53 7.61 0.09
N SER A 20 -10.94 8.64 0.83
CA SER A 20 -10.10 9.80 1.16
C SER A 20 -9.13 9.46 2.30
N GLY A 21 -8.18 10.37 2.58
CA GLY A 21 -7.26 10.20 3.71
C GLY A 21 -7.97 10.13 5.06
N ASP A 22 -9.04 10.90 5.24
CA ASP A 22 -9.80 10.95 6.51
C ASP A 22 -10.58 9.65 6.79
N GLU A 23 -10.93 8.91 5.74
CA GLU A 23 -11.66 7.63 5.85
C GLU A 23 -10.74 6.43 6.15
N LEU A 24 -9.41 6.58 5.98
CA LEU A 24 -8.46 5.49 6.19
C LEU A 24 -8.43 5.02 7.66
N ALA A 25 -8.60 5.93 8.62
CA ALA A 25 -8.58 5.57 10.04
C ALA A 25 -9.70 4.58 10.38
N ASP A 26 -10.88 4.72 9.77
CA ASP A 26 -12.00 3.80 9.93
C ASP A 26 -11.68 2.41 9.36
N PHE A 27 -10.99 2.36 8.22
CA PHE A 27 -10.53 1.10 7.62
C PHE A 27 -9.58 0.36 8.57
N PHE A 28 -8.53 1.02 9.07
CA PHE A 28 -7.59 0.41 10.02
C PHE A 28 -8.27 0.01 11.33
N ARG A 29 -9.20 0.82 11.83
CA ARG A 29 -9.98 0.48 13.04
C ARG A 29 -10.86 -0.76 12.83
N GLY A 30 -11.42 -0.92 11.63
CA GLY A 30 -12.14 -2.13 11.22
C GLY A 30 -11.26 -3.38 11.29
N ILE A 31 -10.04 -3.29 10.75
CA ILE A 31 -9.05 -4.39 10.82
C ILE A 31 -8.72 -4.72 12.28
N ARG A 32 -8.39 -3.70 13.10
CA ARG A 32 -8.08 -3.90 14.53
C ARG A 32 -9.19 -4.63 15.29
N ARG A 33 -10.45 -4.27 15.03
CA ARG A 33 -11.61 -4.89 15.69
C ARG A 33 -11.76 -6.37 15.33
N ARG A 34 -11.47 -6.74 14.09
CA ARG A 34 -11.55 -8.14 13.63
C ARG A 34 -10.39 -8.98 14.12
N HIS A 35 -9.21 -8.39 14.23
CA HIS A 35 -7.95 -9.08 14.53
C HIS A 35 -7.35 -8.65 15.88
N HIS A 36 -8.20 -8.51 16.89
CA HIS A 36 -7.78 -8.05 18.20
C HIS A 36 -6.85 -9.07 18.87
N GLY A 37 -5.61 -8.66 19.16
CA GLY A 37 -4.60 -9.51 19.80
C GLY A 37 -3.78 -10.36 18.82
N GLU A 38 -4.07 -10.29 17.52
CA GLU A 38 -3.24 -10.92 16.48
C GLU A 38 -2.03 -10.05 16.12
N HIS A 39 -1.02 -10.69 15.52
CA HIS A 39 0.18 -9.99 15.07
C HIS A 39 -0.08 -9.25 13.76
N ILE A 40 -0.17 -7.92 13.82
CA ILE A 40 -0.32 -7.07 12.63
C ILE A 40 1.06 -6.75 12.04
N VAL A 41 1.24 -7.02 10.75
CA VAL A 41 2.46 -6.72 9.99
C VAL A 41 2.12 -5.74 8.87
N PHE A 42 2.82 -4.62 8.81
CA PHE A 42 2.75 -3.70 7.66
C PHE A 42 3.80 -4.10 6.64
N LEU A 43 3.36 -4.42 5.41
CA LEU A 43 4.22 -4.74 4.28
C LEU A 43 4.17 -3.58 3.28
N CYS A 44 5.12 -2.68 3.36
CA CYS A 44 5.16 -1.46 2.58
C CYS A 44 6.02 -1.64 1.32
N VAL A 45 5.35 -1.87 0.19
CA VAL A 45 5.98 -2.22 -1.09
C VAL A 45 6.36 -0.96 -1.86
N GLY A 46 7.59 -0.93 -2.36
CA GLY A 46 8.14 0.18 -3.12
C GLY A 46 9.67 0.24 -3.07
N THR A 47 10.22 1.26 -3.71
CA THR A 47 11.67 1.51 -3.77
C THR A 47 11.96 3.00 -3.61
N ASP A 48 13.11 3.33 -3.04
CA ASP A 48 13.64 4.69 -2.94
C ASP A 48 14.20 5.24 -4.27
N ARG A 49 14.25 4.42 -5.32
CA ARG A 49 14.84 4.76 -6.62
C ARG A 49 13.89 5.45 -7.61
N SER A 50 12.61 5.57 -7.27
CA SER A 50 11.54 6.11 -8.11
C SER A 50 10.59 6.90 -7.23
N SER A 51 10.30 8.16 -7.55
CA SER A 51 9.49 9.02 -6.69
C SER A 51 8.09 8.47 -6.47
N GLY A 52 7.45 7.94 -7.53
CA GLY A 52 6.13 7.31 -7.46
C GLY A 52 6.11 5.98 -6.69
N ASP A 53 7.22 5.24 -6.67
CA ASP A 53 7.34 3.98 -5.94
C ASP A 53 7.90 4.16 -4.52
N ALA A 54 8.30 5.37 -4.13
CA ALA A 54 8.85 5.65 -2.80
C ALA A 54 7.79 5.60 -1.69
N LEU A 55 6.49 5.53 -2.04
CA LEU A 55 5.39 5.53 -1.08
C LEU A 55 5.56 4.47 0.00
N GLY A 56 5.78 3.19 -0.36
CA GLY A 56 5.91 2.10 0.59
C GLY A 56 7.02 2.37 1.63
N PRO A 57 8.29 2.51 1.19
CA PRO A 57 9.40 2.84 2.09
C PRO A 57 9.18 4.07 2.97
N LEU A 58 8.52 5.12 2.45
CA LEU A 58 8.16 6.32 3.23
C LEU A 58 7.13 6.01 4.32
N VAL A 59 6.05 5.30 3.98
CA VAL A 59 5.03 4.85 4.94
C VAL A 59 5.66 3.98 6.01
N GLY A 60 6.47 3.00 5.62
CA GLY A 60 7.08 2.07 6.58
C GLY A 60 8.05 2.77 7.54
N SER A 61 8.89 3.67 7.04
CA SER A 61 9.75 4.50 7.91
C SER A 61 8.92 5.31 8.90
N ARG A 62 7.83 5.93 8.43
CA ARG A 62 6.96 6.74 9.29
C ARG A 62 6.22 5.90 10.34
N LEU A 63 5.76 4.71 9.99
CA LEU A 63 5.15 3.76 10.93
C LEU A 63 6.13 3.37 12.04
N MET A 64 7.41 3.13 11.72
CA MET A 64 8.43 2.85 12.74
C MET A 64 8.63 4.02 13.70
N GLU A 65 8.68 5.25 13.19
CA GLU A 65 8.75 6.47 14.02
C GLU A 65 7.53 6.61 14.96
N LEU A 66 6.36 6.19 14.50
CA LEU A 66 5.11 6.17 15.27
C LEU A 66 5.02 4.97 16.23
N GLY A 67 6.04 4.11 16.31
CA GLY A 67 6.15 3.02 17.30
C GLY A 67 5.61 1.67 16.84
N PHE A 68 5.26 1.50 15.56
CA PHE A 68 4.91 0.19 15.01
C PHE A 68 6.16 -0.69 14.90
N LYS A 69 6.10 -1.89 15.48
CA LYS A 69 7.26 -2.79 15.59
C LYS A 69 7.43 -3.73 14.40
N TYR A 70 6.33 -4.13 13.76
CA TYR A 70 6.33 -5.12 12.69
C TYR A 70 6.06 -4.44 11.35
N VAL A 71 7.12 -3.86 10.79
CA VAL A 71 7.08 -3.11 9.53
C VAL A 71 8.17 -3.64 8.60
N ILE A 72 7.79 -4.02 7.39
CA ILE A 72 8.67 -4.48 6.32
C ILE A 72 8.58 -3.47 5.17
N GLY A 73 9.72 -3.08 4.62
CA GLY A 73 9.80 -2.03 3.61
C GLY A 73 9.87 -0.65 4.25
N THR A 74 11.09 -0.14 4.38
CA THR A 74 11.41 1.17 4.96
C THR A 74 12.40 1.88 4.05
N MET A 75 12.65 3.18 4.23
CA MET A 75 13.66 3.89 3.45
C MET A 75 15.06 3.22 3.50
N PRO A 76 15.58 2.79 4.67
CA PRO A 76 16.87 2.09 4.70
C PRO A 76 16.81 0.64 4.19
N ASN A 77 15.64 0.00 4.22
CA ASN A 77 15.43 -1.38 3.79
C ASN A 77 14.16 -1.51 2.93
N PRO A 78 14.18 -1.07 1.65
CA PRO A 78 13.01 -1.12 0.78
C PRO A 78 12.53 -2.55 0.50
N CYS A 79 11.23 -2.69 0.23
CA CYS A 79 10.61 -3.96 -0.16
C CYS A 79 10.09 -3.82 -1.60
N ASP A 80 10.82 -4.36 -2.57
CA ASP A 80 10.46 -4.26 -3.99
C ASP A 80 10.30 -5.66 -4.61
N ALA A 81 10.00 -5.70 -5.91
CA ALA A 81 9.79 -6.95 -6.63
C ALA A 81 11.00 -7.91 -6.57
N ALA A 82 12.23 -7.41 -6.37
CA ALA A 82 13.43 -8.23 -6.35
C ALA A 82 13.65 -8.95 -5.02
N ASN A 83 13.07 -8.45 -3.92
CA ASN A 83 13.27 -9.00 -2.58
C ASN A 83 11.98 -9.42 -1.85
N LEU A 84 10.80 -9.11 -2.39
CA LEU A 84 9.50 -9.39 -1.77
C LEU A 84 9.35 -10.86 -1.34
N GLU A 85 9.60 -11.81 -2.24
CA GLU A 85 9.43 -13.25 -1.95
C GLU A 85 10.29 -13.69 -0.77
N ARG A 86 11.52 -13.17 -0.66
CA ARG A 86 12.40 -13.46 0.46
C ARG A 86 11.86 -12.86 1.76
N LEU A 87 11.40 -11.61 1.72
CA LEU A 87 10.96 -10.89 2.91
C LEU A 87 9.67 -11.46 3.50
N ILE A 88 8.75 -11.98 2.66
CA ILE A 88 7.50 -12.56 3.15
C ILE A 88 7.69 -13.94 3.80
N LEU A 89 8.76 -14.67 3.48
CA LEU A 89 9.07 -15.95 4.11
C LEU A 89 9.45 -15.81 5.58
N ASP A 90 9.95 -14.64 5.98
CA ASP A 90 10.33 -14.34 7.35
C ASP A 90 9.14 -13.88 8.21
N ILE A 91 7.94 -13.72 7.62
CA ILE A 91 6.73 -13.34 8.32
C ILE A 91 6.12 -14.57 9.02
N PRO A 92 5.80 -14.51 10.33
CA PRO A 92 5.14 -15.61 11.01
C PRO A 92 3.80 -15.98 10.34
N PRO A 93 3.50 -17.29 10.14
CA PRO A 93 2.33 -17.74 9.38
C PRO A 93 0.97 -17.20 9.84
N ASP A 94 0.82 -16.94 11.15
CA ASP A 94 -0.42 -16.46 11.75
C ASP A 94 -0.50 -14.92 11.84
N SER A 95 0.34 -14.20 11.09
CA SER A 95 0.30 -12.74 11.05
C SER A 95 -0.80 -12.23 10.13
N ILE A 96 -1.41 -11.12 10.51
CA ILE A 96 -2.31 -10.35 9.65
C ILE A 96 -1.48 -9.29 8.93
N ILE A 97 -1.34 -9.45 7.63
CA ILE A 97 -0.51 -8.60 6.79
C ILE A 97 -1.37 -7.53 6.14
N ILE A 98 -0.98 -6.27 6.31
CA ILE A 98 -1.55 -5.12 5.61
C ILE A 98 -0.53 -4.63 4.59
N ALA A 99 -0.80 -4.87 3.31
CA ALA A 99 0.06 -4.47 2.22
C ALA A 99 -0.20 -3.01 1.80
N ILE A 100 0.86 -2.21 1.66
CA ILE A 100 0.78 -0.82 1.24
C ILE A 100 1.56 -0.66 -0.08
N ASP A 101 0.94 -0.11 -1.12
CA ASP A 101 1.62 0.17 -2.39
C ASP A 101 1.18 1.48 -3.04
N ALA A 102 1.87 1.85 -4.12
CA ALA A 102 1.46 2.92 -5.02
C ALA A 102 0.90 2.34 -6.32
N CYS A 103 -0.07 3.05 -6.90
CA CYS A 103 -0.65 2.72 -8.18
C CYS A 103 -0.89 3.96 -9.05
N LEU A 104 -1.08 3.70 -10.35
CA LEU A 104 -1.54 4.70 -11.29
C LEU A 104 -3.03 4.48 -11.56
N GLY A 105 -3.78 5.56 -11.74
CA GLY A 105 -5.22 5.50 -11.96
C GLY A 105 -5.73 6.66 -12.79
N ALA A 106 -7.03 6.89 -12.77
CA ALA A 106 -7.62 8.01 -13.50
C ALA A 106 -7.24 9.38 -12.92
N THR A 107 -7.37 10.44 -13.72
CA THR A 107 -7.10 11.81 -13.26
C THR A 107 -7.92 12.18 -12.03
N ALA A 108 -9.21 11.83 -12.01
CA ALA A 108 -10.09 12.08 -10.86
C ALA A 108 -9.75 11.24 -9.62
N SER A 109 -8.84 10.26 -9.76
CA SER A 109 -8.43 9.35 -8.70
C SER A 109 -7.16 9.79 -7.99
N VAL A 110 -6.35 10.67 -8.58
CA VAL A 110 -5.05 11.04 -8.03
C VAL A 110 -5.23 11.67 -6.65
N GLY A 111 -4.44 11.21 -5.67
CA GLY A 111 -4.56 11.65 -4.27
C GLY A 111 -5.59 10.87 -3.45
N SER A 112 -6.29 9.89 -4.03
CA SER A 112 -7.16 8.98 -3.29
C SER A 112 -6.48 7.65 -2.97
N PHE A 113 -7.10 6.88 -2.08
CA PHE A 113 -6.66 5.56 -1.67
C PHE A 113 -7.65 4.49 -2.12
N LEU A 114 -7.13 3.32 -2.43
CA LEU A 114 -7.93 2.15 -2.78
C LEU A 114 -7.64 1.10 -1.73
N VAL A 115 -8.67 0.72 -0.98
CA VAL A 115 -8.56 -0.27 0.08
C VAL A 115 -9.29 -1.55 -0.29
N SER A 116 -8.79 -2.68 0.19
CA SER A 116 -9.45 -3.98 0.00
C SER A 116 -9.19 -4.89 1.18
N GLU A 117 -10.14 -5.78 1.46
CA GLU A 117 -10.00 -6.90 2.41
C GLU A 117 -9.54 -8.18 1.67
N GLN A 118 -8.66 -8.00 0.69
CA GLN A 118 -8.09 -9.06 -0.13
C GLN A 118 -6.58 -8.86 -0.25
N PRO A 119 -5.83 -9.94 -0.56
CA PRO A 119 -4.41 -9.84 -0.83
C PRO A 119 -4.09 -8.82 -1.93
N LEU A 120 -3.00 -8.08 -1.73
CA LEU A 120 -2.38 -7.29 -2.79
C LEU A 120 -1.80 -8.23 -3.84
N HIS A 121 -1.89 -7.82 -5.11
CA HIS A 121 -1.21 -8.47 -6.22
C HIS A 121 -0.15 -7.51 -6.78
N PRO A 122 1.07 -7.49 -6.19
CA PRO A 122 2.12 -6.58 -6.60
C PRO A 122 2.54 -6.83 -8.06
N ALA A 123 3.00 -5.76 -8.72
CA ALA A 123 3.64 -5.79 -10.05
C ALA A 123 2.86 -6.50 -11.18
N ARG A 124 1.53 -6.67 -11.08
CA ARG A 124 0.69 -7.23 -12.17
C ARG A 124 0.88 -6.49 -13.52
N SER A 125 1.30 -5.23 -13.46
CA SER A 125 1.58 -4.35 -14.60
C SER A 125 2.99 -4.45 -15.20
N VAL A 126 3.89 -5.24 -14.60
CA VAL A 126 5.31 -5.37 -15.02
C VAL A 126 5.62 -6.78 -15.54
N GLY A 127 4.66 -7.71 -15.53
CA GLY A 127 4.78 -9.03 -16.13
C GLY A 127 5.41 -10.11 -15.24
N THR A 128 5.88 -9.76 -14.05
CA THR A 128 6.40 -10.71 -13.04
C THR A 128 5.25 -11.29 -12.22
N LYS A 129 5.19 -12.63 -12.09
CA LYS A 129 4.22 -13.32 -11.22
C LYS A 129 4.72 -13.32 -9.78
N LEU A 130 4.55 -12.20 -9.09
CA LEU A 130 4.76 -12.16 -7.64
C LEU A 130 3.61 -12.85 -6.92
N PRO A 131 3.85 -13.48 -5.75
CA PRO A 131 2.79 -14.05 -4.94
C PRO A 131 1.79 -12.97 -4.54
N ALA A 132 0.53 -13.36 -4.38
CA ALA A 132 -0.44 -12.53 -3.70
C ALA A 132 -0.03 -12.41 -2.23
N VAL A 133 0.02 -11.20 -1.70
CA VAL A 133 0.54 -10.93 -0.34
C VAL A 133 -0.43 -10.04 0.41
N GLY A 134 -0.58 -10.28 1.71
CA GLY A 134 -1.52 -9.50 2.53
C GLY A 134 -2.86 -10.20 2.76
N ASN A 135 -3.52 -9.78 3.83
CA ASN A 135 -4.93 -10.02 4.10
C ASN A 135 -5.75 -8.77 3.72
N TYR A 136 -5.10 -7.60 3.82
CA TYR A 136 -5.65 -6.29 3.49
C TYR A 136 -4.67 -5.54 2.60
N SER A 137 -5.17 -4.61 1.80
CA SER A 137 -4.33 -3.74 0.96
C SER A 137 -4.77 -2.29 1.01
N VAL A 138 -3.81 -1.37 0.99
CA VAL A 138 -4.01 0.07 0.73
C VAL A 138 -3.10 0.48 -0.42
N ALA A 139 -3.69 0.92 -1.52
CA ALA A 139 -2.98 1.45 -2.68
C ALA A 139 -3.22 2.95 -2.83
N ALA A 140 -2.17 3.76 -2.85
CA ALA A 140 -2.27 5.19 -3.12
C ALA A 140 -2.26 5.45 -4.64
N VAL A 141 -3.20 6.23 -5.15
CA VAL A 141 -3.18 6.66 -6.56
C VAL A 141 -2.29 7.89 -6.69
N VAL A 142 -1.01 7.66 -6.97
CA VAL A 142 0.03 8.70 -6.91
C VAL A 142 0.12 9.54 -8.18
N ASN A 143 -0.39 9.04 -9.31
CA ASN A 143 -0.40 9.75 -10.58
C ASN A 143 -1.41 9.14 -11.59
N VAL A 144 -1.58 9.80 -12.72
CA VAL A 144 -2.48 9.37 -13.81
C VAL A 144 -1.85 8.21 -14.58
N ASN A 145 -2.66 7.22 -14.95
CA ASN A 145 -2.24 6.13 -15.84
C ASN A 145 -1.84 6.68 -17.21
N SER A 146 -0.75 6.16 -17.77
CA SER A 146 -0.23 6.59 -19.07
C SER A 146 0.29 5.39 -19.88
N PRO A 147 0.49 5.53 -21.20
CA PRO A 147 1.09 4.48 -22.02
C PRO A 147 2.51 4.07 -21.57
N LYS A 148 3.17 4.88 -20.73
CA LYS A 148 4.53 4.66 -20.22
C LYS A 148 4.54 4.68 -18.68
N PRO A 149 3.95 3.67 -18.02
CA PRO A 149 3.69 3.70 -16.58
C PRO A 149 4.98 3.80 -15.74
N TYR A 150 6.07 3.15 -16.15
CA TYR A 150 7.35 3.23 -15.46
C TYR A 150 7.93 4.66 -15.45
N TRP A 151 7.89 5.34 -16.59
CA TRP A 151 8.32 6.73 -16.70
C TRP A 151 7.43 7.68 -15.90
N THR A 152 6.12 7.41 -15.88
CA THR A 152 5.18 8.18 -15.05
C THR A 152 5.51 8.07 -13.58
N LEU A 153 5.81 6.86 -13.08
CA LEU A 153 6.21 6.67 -11.67
C LEU A 153 7.51 7.41 -11.36
N GLN A 154 8.51 7.37 -12.23
CA GLN A 154 9.77 8.11 -12.04
C GLN A 154 9.60 9.64 -12.01
N MET A 155 8.61 10.17 -12.72
CA MET A 155 8.33 11.61 -12.82
C MET A 155 7.20 12.06 -11.89
N THR A 156 6.70 11.16 -11.04
CA THR A 156 5.61 11.49 -10.10
C THR A 156 6.08 12.51 -9.07
N SER A 157 5.19 13.41 -8.66
CA SER A 157 5.50 14.42 -7.64
C SER A 157 5.84 13.73 -6.31
N LEU A 158 7.11 13.81 -5.90
CA LEU A 158 7.55 13.30 -4.61
C LEU A 158 6.80 13.96 -3.45
N TYR A 159 6.49 15.26 -3.57
CA TYR A 159 5.72 15.97 -2.54
C TYR A 159 4.34 15.32 -2.31
N LEU A 160 3.61 15.01 -3.38
CA LEU A 160 2.32 14.31 -3.27
C LEU A 160 2.50 12.95 -2.60
N VAL A 161 3.50 12.18 -3.03
CA VAL A 161 3.81 10.85 -2.46
C VAL A 161 4.11 10.95 -0.96
N MET A 162 4.88 11.95 -0.53
CA MET A 162 5.16 12.19 0.89
C MET A 162 3.90 12.56 1.68
N GLN A 163 3.01 13.40 1.12
CA GLN A 163 1.74 13.73 1.78
C GLN A 163 0.84 12.49 1.94
N MET A 164 0.73 11.67 0.88
CA MET A 164 -0.06 10.44 0.92
C MET A 164 0.53 9.41 1.89
N ALA A 165 1.86 9.31 1.96
CA ALA A 165 2.54 8.44 2.92
C ALA A 165 2.25 8.86 4.37
N GLU A 166 2.30 10.16 4.66
CA GLU A 166 1.95 10.69 5.99
C GLU A 166 0.49 10.39 6.34
N GLN A 167 -0.44 10.58 5.40
CA GLN A 167 -1.87 10.27 5.61
C GLN A 167 -2.08 8.78 5.97
N ILE A 168 -1.44 7.86 5.25
CA ILE A 168 -1.55 6.42 5.54
C ILE A 168 -1.00 6.11 6.94
N ALA A 169 0.19 6.61 7.26
CA ALA A 169 0.86 6.30 8.53
C ALA A 169 0.11 6.88 9.73
N LEU A 170 -0.37 8.13 9.65
CA LEU A 170 -1.17 8.76 10.70
C LEU A 170 -2.53 8.08 10.86
N ALA A 171 -3.20 7.71 9.77
CA ALA A 171 -4.46 6.99 9.83
C ALA A 171 -4.29 5.58 10.46
N ALA A 172 -3.18 4.90 10.15
CA ALA A 172 -2.84 3.63 10.79
C ALA A 172 -2.60 3.81 12.30
N ALA A 173 -1.82 4.83 12.69
CA ALA A 173 -1.61 5.16 14.11
C ALA A 173 -2.92 5.46 14.81
N GLU A 174 -3.80 6.28 14.24
CA GLU A 174 -5.11 6.56 14.82
C GLU A 174 -5.99 5.31 14.94
N GLY A 175 -6.04 4.50 13.88
CA GLY A 175 -6.87 3.29 13.82
C GLY A 175 -6.41 2.19 14.79
N PHE A 176 -5.10 2.06 15.01
CA PHE A 176 -4.52 1.01 15.85
C PHE A 176 -4.24 1.45 17.30
N GLN A 177 -3.77 2.68 17.53
CA GLN A 177 -3.24 3.10 18.85
C GLN A 177 -4.28 3.72 19.80
N ARG A 178 -5.53 3.96 19.38
CA ARG A 178 -6.61 4.44 20.28
C ARG A 178 -7.48 3.33 20.84
N GLY A 179 -7.12 2.79 22.00
CA GLY A 179 -7.90 1.82 22.78
C GLY A 179 -7.16 1.44 24.05
#